data_AF-A0A2V5P404-F1
#
_entry.id   AF-A0A2V5P404-F1
#
_cell.length_a   1.000
_cell.length_b   1.000
_cell.length_c   1.000
_cell.angle_alpha   90.00
_cell.angle_beta   90.00
_cell.angle_gamma   90.00
#
_symmetry.space_group_name_H-M   'P 1'
#
loop_
_entity.id
_entity.type
_entity.pdbx_description
1 polymer ?
#
loop_
_entity_poly.entity_id
_entity_poly.type
_entity_poly.pdbx_seq_one_letter_code
_entity_poly.pdbx_strand_id
1 'polypeptide(L)'
;MPAQRPPILHCLTPASQSKIRLIDVNAPNPNPIVSVIVLNYNGANWIERCLTSLKTQTIFEESEVIVADNLSTDGSDALATRVVEKWPRGVFMQHGQNLGYCAGNNRAAERATGQYLLFL
;
A
#
# COMPACT_ATOMS: atom_id res chain seq x y z
N MET A 1 15.31 57.08 45.90
CA MET A 1 15.79 55.80 45.32
C MET A 1 14.79 55.35 44.27
N PRO A 2 15.06 55.50 42.96
CA PRO A 2 14.13 55.03 41.92
C PRO A 2 14.40 53.56 41.58
N ALA A 3 13.35 52.74 41.71
CA ALA A 3 13.34 51.34 41.29
C ALA A 3 13.42 51.25 39.75
N GLN A 4 14.41 50.51 39.25
CA GLN A 4 14.58 50.25 37.82
C GLN A 4 13.53 49.24 37.32
N ARG A 5 12.80 49.58 36.25
CA ARG A 5 11.90 48.66 35.53
C ARG A 5 12.74 47.70 34.66
N PRO A 6 12.46 46.38 34.64
CA PRO A 6 13.12 45.47 33.72
C PRO A 6 12.58 45.65 32.29
N PRO A 7 13.37 45.33 31.25
CA PRO A 7 12.93 45.46 29.86
C PRO A 7 11.89 44.40 29.51
N ILE A 8 10.88 44.82 28.74
CA ILE A 8 9.84 43.95 28.16
C ILE A 8 10.52 43.08 27.10
N LEU A 9 10.75 41.80 27.45
CA LEU A 9 11.22 40.80 26.49
C LEU A 9 10.02 40.43 25.59
N HIS A 10 10.02 40.94 24.37
CA HIS A 10 9.07 40.56 23.33
C HIS A 10 9.18 39.04 23.12
N CYS A 11 8.13 38.31 23.47
CA CYS A 11 8.00 36.88 23.17
C CYS A 11 7.90 36.72 21.65
N LEU A 12 9.02 36.45 20.98
CA LEU A 12 9.04 35.95 19.62
C LEU A 12 8.78 34.44 19.69
N THR A 13 7.57 34.02 19.31
CA THR A 13 7.23 32.62 19.06
C THR A 13 8.21 32.03 18.03
N PRO A 14 8.75 30.81 18.23
CA PRO A 14 9.56 30.18 17.20
C PRO A 14 8.70 29.93 15.96
N ALA A 15 9.12 30.50 14.84
CA ALA A 15 8.58 30.23 13.53
C ALA A 15 8.60 28.71 13.24
N SER A 16 7.52 28.22 12.64
CA SER A 16 7.40 26.89 12.06
C SER A 16 8.62 26.59 11.18
N GLN A 17 9.56 25.80 11.69
CA GLN A 17 10.67 25.30 10.89
C GLN A 17 10.14 24.19 10.00
N SER A 18 9.89 24.51 8.73
CA SER A 18 9.79 23.53 7.67
C SER A 18 11.11 22.75 7.61
N LYS A 19 11.14 21.55 8.22
CA LYS A 19 12.26 20.62 8.12
C LYS A 19 12.49 20.34 6.63
N ILE A 20 13.59 20.87 6.08
CA ILE A 20 14.07 20.45 4.76
C ILE A 20 14.43 18.98 4.90
N ARG A 21 13.63 18.09 4.29
CA ARG A 21 13.99 16.68 4.17
C ARG A 21 15.04 16.59 3.08
N LEU A 22 16.28 16.27 3.44
CA LEU A 22 17.25 15.74 2.50
C LEU A 22 16.67 14.41 1.99
N ILE A 23 16.25 14.39 0.73
CA ILE A 23 15.83 13.16 0.04
C ILE A 23 17.10 12.54 -0.50
N ASP A 24 17.49 11.40 0.05
CA ASP A 24 18.47 10.55 -0.61
C ASP A 24 17.78 9.92 -1.82
N VAL A 25 18.12 10.39 -3.02
CA VAL A 25 17.58 9.88 -4.28
C VAL A 25 17.93 8.41 -4.54
N ASN A 26 18.86 7.84 -3.76
CA ASN A 26 19.29 6.45 -3.86
C ASN A 26 18.68 5.56 -2.76
N ALA A 27 17.94 6.12 -1.80
CA ALA A 27 17.27 5.32 -0.80
C ALA A 27 16.07 4.58 -1.41
N PRO A 28 15.84 3.30 -1.07
CA PRO A 28 14.67 2.58 -1.55
C PRO A 28 13.39 3.32 -1.14
N ASN A 29 12.48 3.50 -2.09
CA ASN A 29 11.26 4.25 -1.87
C ASN A 29 10.43 3.55 -0.77
N PRO A 30 10.14 4.21 0.37
CA PRO A 30 9.44 3.57 1.47
C PRO A 30 8.04 3.13 1.06
N ASN A 31 7.43 3.82 0.09
CA ASN A 31 6.14 3.48 -0.48
C ASN A 31 6.31 2.78 -1.84
N PRO A 32 5.44 1.82 -2.19
CA PRO A 32 5.47 1.19 -3.50
C PRO A 32 5.14 2.20 -4.59
N ILE A 33 5.70 2.00 -5.79
CA ILE A 33 5.37 2.84 -6.96
C ILE A 33 3.96 2.47 -7.45
N VAL A 34 3.66 1.17 -7.50
CA VAL A 34 2.38 0.64 -7.98
C VAL A 34 1.79 -0.36 -6.99
N SER A 35 0.49 -0.26 -6.80
CA SER A 35 -0.35 -1.27 -6.14
C SER A 35 -1.06 -2.07 -7.21
N VAL A 36 -0.67 -3.33 -7.36
CA VAL A 36 -1.35 -4.27 -8.26
C VAL A 36 -2.47 -4.95 -7.47
N ILE A 37 -3.70 -4.65 -7.86
CA ILE A 37 -4.91 -5.23 -7.28
C ILE A 37 -5.36 -6.36 -8.19
N VAL A 38 -5.39 -7.57 -7.64
CA VAL A 38 -5.87 -8.77 -8.32
C VAL A 38 -7.17 -9.18 -7.63
N LEU A 39 -8.30 -8.99 -8.32
CA LEU A 39 -9.58 -9.45 -7.79
C LEU A 39 -9.80 -10.91 -8.18
N ASN A 40 -10.00 -11.77 -7.18
CA ASN A 40 -10.17 -13.21 -7.37
C ASN A 40 -11.61 -13.64 -7.04
N TYR A 41 -12.20 -14.46 -7.91
CA TYR A 41 -13.44 -15.19 -7.64
C TYR A 41 -13.44 -16.50 -8.44
N ASN A 42 -13.33 -17.63 -7.76
CA ASN A 42 -13.23 -18.95 -8.37
C ASN A 42 -12.17 -19.02 -9.50
N GLY A 43 -10.97 -18.51 -9.18
CA GLY A 43 -9.87 -18.33 -10.12
C GLY A 43 -8.79 -19.41 -10.08
N ALA A 44 -9.07 -20.62 -9.61
CA ALA A 44 -8.03 -21.65 -9.35
C ALA A 44 -7.19 -21.98 -10.58
N ASN A 45 -7.78 -21.90 -11.78
CA ASN A 45 -7.08 -22.16 -13.04
C ASN A 45 -6.10 -21.03 -13.45
N TRP A 46 -6.18 -19.86 -12.84
CA TRP A 46 -5.50 -18.64 -13.30
C TRP A 46 -4.59 -18.02 -12.25
N ILE A 47 -4.99 -18.07 -10.98
CA ILE A 47 -4.38 -17.27 -9.92
C ILE A 47 -2.89 -17.58 -9.75
N GLU A 48 -2.48 -18.85 -9.85
CA GLU A 48 -1.07 -19.23 -9.73
C GLU A 48 -0.22 -18.64 -10.85
N ARG A 49 -0.69 -18.73 -12.09
CA ARG A 49 0.01 -18.19 -13.26
C ARG A 49 0.07 -16.67 -13.21
N CYS A 50 -1.02 -16.01 -12.79
CA CYS A 50 -1.07 -14.56 -12.60
C CYS A 50 -0.01 -14.11 -11.58
N LEU A 51 -0.01 -14.70 -10.38
CA LEU A 51 0.92 -14.35 -9.31
C LEU A 51 2.38 -14.68 -9.67
N THR A 52 2.61 -15.80 -10.37
CA THR A 52 3.94 -16.13 -10.88
C THR A 52 4.43 -15.09 -11.88
N SER A 53 3.56 -14.64 -12.78
CA SER A 53 3.89 -13.58 -13.74
C SER A 53 4.22 -12.26 -13.04
N LEU A 54 3.47 -11.89 -11.99
CA LEU A 54 3.76 -10.68 -11.21
C LEU A 54 5.11 -10.76 -10.51
N LYS A 55 5.46 -11.92 -9.94
CA LYS A 55 6.75 -12.12 -9.27
C LYS A 55 7.97 -11.95 -10.20
N THR A 56 7.81 -12.17 -11.50
CA THR A 56 8.90 -12.05 -12.47
C THR A 56 9.03 -10.66 -13.09
N GLN A 57 8.24 -9.68 -12.67
CA GLN A 57 8.31 -8.32 -13.21
C GLN A 57 9.54 -7.57 -12.68
N THR A 58 10.09 -6.66 -13.50
CA THR A 58 11.30 -5.91 -13.17
C THR A 58 11.14 -4.96 -11.99
N ILE A 59 9.90 -4.56 -11.67
CA ILE A 59 9.57 -3.64 -10.58
C ILE A 59 8.96 -4.36 -9.36
N PHE A 60 9.10 -5.69 -9.26
CA PHE A 60 8.42 -6.48 -8.22
C PHE A 60 8.69 -5.97 -6.80
N GLU A 61 9.96 -5.67 -6.47
CA GLU A 61 10.37 -5.15 -5.14
C GLU A 61 9.86 -3.72 -4.86
N GLU A 62 9.53 -2.97 -5.92
CA GLU A 62 8.96 -1.62 -5.85
C GLU A 62 7.43 -1.63 -5.90
N SER A 63 6.82 -2.82 -6.04
CA SER A 63 5.39 -3.00 -6.16
C SER A 63 4.80 -3.62 -4.89
N GLU A 64 3.54 -3.29 -4.65
CA GLU A 64 2.67 -3.93 -3.68
C GLU A 64 1.67 -4.78 -4.46
N VAL A 65 1.37 -5.98 -3.97
CA VAL A 65 0.33 -6.81 -4.60
C VAL A 65 -0.73 -7.17 -3.58
N ILE A 66 -1.96 -6.76 -3.90
CA ILE A 66 -3.15 -7.01 -3.10
C ILE A 66 -4.02 -8.01 -3.87
N VAL A 67 -4.17 -9.21 -3.32
CA VAL A 67 -5.18 -10.16 -3.80
C VAL A 67 -6.43 -10.00 -2.96
N ALA A 68 -7.52 -9.62 -3.61
CA ALA A 68 -8.82 -9.45 -3.00
C ALA A 68 -9.76 -10.57 -3.45
N ASP A 69 -10.18 -11.42 -2.53
CA ASP A 69 -11.03 -12.58 -2.82
C ASP A 69 -12.51 -12.30 -2.53
N ASN A 70 -13.36 -12.65 -3.49
CA ASN A 70 -14.80 -12.47 -3.47
C ASN A 70 -15.53 -13.73 -2.97
N LEU A 71 -15.02 -14.37 -1.91
CA LEU A 71 -15.53 -15.62 -1.34
C LEU A 71 -15.48 -16.78 -2.35
N SER A 72 -14.28 -17.08 -2.84
CA SER A 72 -14.06 -18.24 -3.70
C SER A 72 -14.29 -19.55 -2.95
N THR A 73 -14.73 -20.58 -3.66
CA THR A 73 -15.00 -21.92 -3.11
C THR A 73 -14.20 -23.03 -3.81
N ASP A 74 -13.33 -22.67 -4.75
CA ASP A 74 -12.53 -23.59 -5.54
C ASP A 74 -11.09 -23.76 -5.02
N GLY A 75 -10.78 -23.18 -3.85
CA GLY A 75 -9.46 -23.21 -3.20
C GLY A 75 -8.46 -22.18 -3.75
N SER A 76 -8.87 -21.32 -4.69
CA SER A 76 -8.01 -20.24 -5.21
C SER A 76 -7.63 -19.20 -4.15
N ASP A 77 -8.48 -19.00 -3.15
CA ASP A 77 -8.25 -18.15 -1.98
C ASP A 77 -7.07 -18.67 -1.12
N ALA A 78 -7.07 -19.96 -0.80
CA ALA A 78 -6.02 -20.60 0.00
C ALA A 78 -4.69 -20.64 -0.76
N LEU A 79 -4.74 -20.85 -2.07
CA LEU A 79 -3.57 -20.79 -2.95
C LEU A 79 -2.98 -19.38 -2.99
N ALA A 80 -3.82 -18.36 -3.23
CA ALA A 80 -3.40 -16.97 -3.27
C ALA A 80 -2.76 -16.54 -1.95
N THR A 81 -3.43 -16.82 -0.82
CA THR A 81 -2.93 -16.48 0.52
C THR A 81 -1.52 -17.02 0.75
N ARG A 82 -1.31 -18.32 0.49
CA ARG A 82 0.00 -19.00 0.66
C ARG A 82 1.11 -18.39 -0.18
N VAL A 83 0.79 -17.92 -1.39
CA VAL A 83 1.78 -17.30 -2.29
C VAL A 83 2.13 -15.89 -1.82
N VAL A 84 1.11 -15.08 -1.54
CA VAL A 84 1.23 -13.65 -1.25
C VAL A 84 1.86 -13.39 0.13
N GLU A 85 1.61 -14.23 1.14
CA GLU A 85 2.24 -14.13 2.47
C GLU A 85 3.78 -14.18 2.44
N LYS A 86 4.36 -14.71 1.37
CA LYS A 86 5.82 -14.83 1.20
C LYS A 86 6.43 -13.62 0.47
N TRP A 87 5.62 -12.65 0.05
CA TRP A 87 6.08 -11.52 -0.75
C TRP A 87 6.44 -10.34 0.15
N PRO A 88 7.45 -9.53 -0.23
CA PRO A 88 7.89 -8.39 0.57
C PRO A 88 6.74 -7.41 0.89
N ARG A 89 5.81 -7.21 -0.05
CA ARG A 89 4.66 -6.29 0.04
C ARG A 89 3.38 -6.96 -0.46
N GLY A 90 3.17 -8.21 -0.04
CA GLY A 90 1.97 -8.97 -0.38
C GLY A 90 0.86 -8.81 0.64
N VAL A 91 -0.38 -8.59 0.17
CA VAL A 91 -1.58 -8.54 1.02
C VAL A 91 -2.64 -9.46 0.44
N PHE A 92 -3.18 -10.36 1.27
CA PHE A 92 -4.41 -11.08 0.95
C PHE A 92 -5.56 -10.51 1.77
N MET A 93 -6.73 -10.34 1.14
CA MET A 93 -7.96 -9.96 1.82
C MET A 93 -9.15 -10.72 1.23
N GLN A 94 -10.11 -11.07 2.07
CA GLN A 94 -11.36 -11.69 1.65
C GLN A 94 -12.53 -10.75 1.97
N HIS A 95 -13.49 -10.65 1.06
CA HIS A 95 -14.65 -9.78 1.23
C HIS A 95 -15.81 -10.43 2.01
N GLY A 96 -15.78 -11.76 2.22
CA GLY A 96 -16.84 -12.52 2.90
C GLY A 96 -18.11 -12.72 2.06
N GLN A 97 -18.13 -12.19 0.83
CA GLN A 97 -19.16 -12.38 -0.18
C GLN A 97 -18.61 -11.96 -1.55
N ASN A 98 -19.31 -12.29 -2.62
CA ASN A 98 -18.99 -11.78 -3.95
C ASN A 98 -19.56 -10.37 -4.15
N LEU A 99 -18.68 -9.36 -4.09
CA LEU A 99 -19.04 -7.95 -4.29
C LEU A 99 -19.10 -7.54 -5.78
N GLY A 100 -18.80 -8.46 -6.71
CA GLY A 100 -18.57 -8.14 -8.11
C GLY A 100 -17.27 -7.38 -8.33
N TYR A 101 -17.02 -6.99 -9.58
CA TYR A 101 -15.73 -6.43 -10.01
C TYR A 101 -15.44 -5.06 -9.39
N CYS A 102 -16.34 -4.09 -9.59
CA CYS A 102 -16.09 -2.70 -9.20
C CYS A 102 -16.00 -2.54 -7.67
N ALA A 103 -16.96 -3.10 -6.91
CA ALA A 103 -16.97 -2.91 -5.47
C ALA A 103 -15.83 -3.69 -4.76
N GLY A 104 -15.48 -4.88 -5.26
CA GLY A 104 -14.32 -5.62 -4.76
C GLY A 104 -13.01 -4.84 -4.97
N ASN A 105 -12.77 -4.38 -6.20
CA ASN A 105 -11.60 -3.57 -6.52
C ASN A 105 -11.53 -2.26 -5.74
N ASN A 106 -12.64 -1.53 -5.62
CA ASN A 106 -12.68 -0.28 -4.87
C ASN A 106 -12.30 -0.50 -3.40
N ARG A 107 -12.82 -1.58 -2.78
CA ARG A 107 -12.51 -1.92 -1.39
C ARG A 107 -11.05 -2.38 -1.21
N ALA A 108 -10.47 -3.01 -2.22
CA ALA A 108 -9.04 -3.34 -2.22
C ALA A 108 -8.18 -2.07 -2.39
N ALA A 109 -8.60 -1.13 -3.24
CA ALA A 109 -7.91 0.14 -3.47
C ALA A 109 -7.85 1.01 -2.21
N GLU A 110 -8.81 0.92 -1.29
CA GLU A 110 -8.76 1.60 0.02
C GLU A 110 -7.57 1.16 0.90
N ARG A 111 -7.00 -0.03 0.64
CA ARG A 111 -5.80 -0.52 1.34
C ARG A 111 -4.51 -0.27 0.58
N ALA A 112 -4.61 0.21 -0.66
CA ALA A 112 -3.47 0.39 -1.51
C ALA A 112 -2.60 1.57 -1.03
N THR A 113 -1.28 1.37 -0.99
CA THR A 113 -0.33 2.42 -0.56
C THR A 113 0.56 2.96 -1.67
N GLY A 114 0.43 2.40 -2.88
CA GLY A 114 1.19 2.78 -4.05
C GLY A 114 0.74 4.11 -4.67
N GLN A 115 1.64 4.74 -5.41
CA GLN A 115 1.33 5.98 -6.14
C GLN A 115 0.33 5.75 -7.28
N TYR A 116 0.38 4.57 -7.92
CA TYR A 116 -0.50 4.17 -9.00
C TYR A 116 -1.24 2.88 -8.66
N LEU A 117 -2.45 2.72 -9.21
CA LEU A 117 -3.22 1.48 -9.12
C LEU A 117 -3.23 0.77 -10.47
N LEU A 118 -2.99 -0.54 -10.45
CA LEU A 118 -3.18 -1.44 -11.59
C LEU A 118 -4.21 -2.51 -11.20
N PHE A 119 -5.28 -2.64 -11.96
CA PHE A 119 -6.30 -3.66 -11.73
C PHE A 119 -6.12 -4.82 -12.73
N LEU A 120 -6.12 -6.05 -12.21
CA LEU A 120 -6.05 -7.31 -12.96
C LEU A 120 -7.24 -8.21 -12.63
#